data_AF-A0A918PA33-F1
#
_entry.id   AF-A0A918PA33-F1
#
_cell.length_a   1.000
_cell.length_b   1.000
_cell.length_c   1.000
_cell.angle_alpha   90.00
_cell.angle_beta   90.00
_cell.angle_gamma   90.00
#
_symmetry.space_group_name_H-M   'P 1'
#
loop_
_entity.id
_entity.type
_entity.pdbx_description
1 polymer ?
#
loop_
_entity_poly.entity_id
_entity_poly.type
_entity_poly.pdbx_seq_one_letter_code
_entity_poly.pdbx_strand_id
1 'polypeptide(L)' 'MTTPAVKGPASYFPSIEKKYGRPVAEWQELIRSSPLVKHMELVAWLKAEHGLGHGHANALVAHTLAEDSGK' A
#
# COMPACT_ATOMS: atom_id res chain seq x y z
N MET A 1 25.27 -10.46 -1.01
CA MET A 1 24.16 -10.27 -0.04
C MET A 1 22.87 -10.33 -0.85
N THR A 2 22.15 -11.46 -0.84
CA THR A 2 20.95 -11.64 -1.68
C THR A 2 19.73 -11.23 -0.87
N THR A 3 19.16 -10.06 -1.18
CA THR A 3 17.84 -9.65 -0.66
C THR A 3 16.82 -10.72 -1.04
N PRO A 4 16.05 -11.28 -0.10
CA PRO A 4 15.02 -12.26 -0.43
C PRO A 4 14.06 -11.61 -1.43
N ALA A 5 13.83 -12.29 -2.56
CA ALA A 5 12.85 -11.86 -3.55
C ALA A 5 11.50 -11.83 -2.86
N VAL A 6 11.09 -10.66 -2.38
CA VAL A 6 9.77 -10.43 -1.79
C VAL A 6 8.79 -10.83 -2.89
N LYS A 7 8.03 -11.90 -2.71
CA LYS A 7 7.01 -12.35 -3.67
C LYS A 7 5.68 -11.74 -3.26
N GLY A 8 5.05 -10.97 -4.16
CA GLY A 8 3.72 -10.40 -3.93
C GLY A 8 3.69 -8.86 -3.89
N PRO A 9 2.59 -8.24 -3.44
CA PRO A 9 2.46 -6.77 -3.43
C PRO A 9 3.58 -6.05 -2.67
N ALA A 10 4.21 -6.71 -1.70
CA ALA A 10 5.35 -6.19 -0.96
C ALA A 10 6.64 -5.99 -1.80
N SER A 11 6.75 -6.58 -3.01
CA SER A 11 7.84 -6.27 -3.94
C SER A 11 7.86 -4.81 -4.37
N TYR A 12 6.71 -4.13 -4.34
CA TYR A 12 6.60 -2.72 -4.73
C TYR A 12 7.04 -1.77 -3.62
N PHE A 13 7.14 -2.22 -2.37
CA PHE A 13 7.36 -1.36 -1.21
C PHE A 13 8.63 -0.50 -1.30
N PRO A 14 9.81 -1.05 -1.65
CA PRO A 14 11.01 -0.23 -1.80
C PRO A 14 10.86 0.86 -2.86
N SER A 15 10.11 0.58 -3.94
CA SER A 15 9.86 1.55 -5.01
C SER A 15 8.85 2.61 -4.62
N ILE A 16 7.85 2.25 -3.80
CA ILE A 16 6.86 3.18 -3.25
C ILE A 16 7.55 4.15 -2.29
N GLU A 17 8.34 3.66 -1.36
CA GLU A 17 9.07 4.49 -0.40
C GLU A 17 10.03 5.44 -1.12
N LYS A 18 10.78 4.93 -2.11
CA LYS A 18 11.67 5.75 -2.92
C LYS A 18 10.94 6.81 -3.75
N LYS A 19 9.74 6.51 -4.26
CA LYS A 19 8.98 7.41 -5.14
C LYS A 19 8.20 8.49 -4.37
N TYR A 20 7.61 8.14 -3.23
CA TYR A 20 6.73 9.03 -2.49
C TYR A 20 7.35 9.55 -1.18
N GLY A 21 8.55 9.09 -0.82
CA GLY A 21 9.32 9.60 0.32
C GLY A 21 8.73 9.29 1.69
N ARG A 22 7.84 8.29 1.78
CA ARG A 22 7.18 7.87 3.02
C ARG A 22 7.31 6.36 3.20
N PRO A 23 7.58 5.87 4.42
CA PRO A 23 7.70 4.45 4.67
C PRO A 23 6.36 3.73 4.44
N VAL A 24 6.39 2.43 4.12
CA VAL A 24 5.14 1.68 3.87
C VAL A 24 4.24 1.60 5.10
N ALA A 25 4.81 1.52 6.30
CA ALA A 25 4.03 1.51 7.54
C ALA A 25 3.07 2.72 7.64
N GLU A 26 3.56 3.93 7.33
CA GLU A 26 2.74 5.15 7.32
C GLU A 26 1.58 5.06 6.33
N TRP A 27 1.81 4.46 5.15
CA TRP A 27 0.74 4.23 4.17
C TRP A 27 -0.30 3.23 4.67
N GLN A 28 0.13 2.16 5.32
CA GLN A 28 -0.80 1.20 5.93
C GLN A 28 -1.63 1.84 7.05
N GLU A 29 -1.01 2.67 7.89
CA GLU A 29 -1.70 3.41 8.95
C GLU A 29 -2.71 4.42 8.39
N LEU A 30 -2.38 5.12 7.30
CA LEU A 30 -3.30 5.97 6.56
C LEU A 30 -4.51 5.19 6.03
N ILE A 31 -4.27 4.01 5.46
CA ILE A 31 -5.33 3.13 4.95
C ILE A 31 -6.22 2.66 6.10
N ARG A 32 -5.65 2.23 7.24
CA ARG A 32 -6.40 1.79 8.43
C ARG A 32 -7.16 2.92 9.12
N SER A 33 -6.62 4.14 9.06
CA SER A 33 -7.27 5.33 9.63
C SER A 33 -8.35 5.91 8.72
N SER A 34 -8.43 5.46 7.47
CA SER A 34 -9.44 5.89 6.52
C SER A 34 -10.81 5.34 6.93
N PRO A 35 -11.90 6.12 6.81
CA PRO A 35 -13.26 5.59 6.98
C PRO A 35 -13.70 4.68 5.82
N LEU A 36 -12.88 4.56 4.77
CA LEU A 36 -13.16 3.74 3.60
C LEU A 36 -12.86 2.27 3.88
N VAL A 37 -13.83 1.41 3.60
CA VAL A 37 -13.72 -0.05 3.85
C VAL A 37 -13.48 -0.85 2.57
N LYS A 38 -13.93 -0.34 1.42
CA LYS A 38 -13.81 -1.09 0.17
C LYS A 38 -12.42 -0.89 -0.43
N HIS A 39 -11.82 -2.01 -0.84
CA HIS A 39 -10.53 -2.03 -1.52
C HIS A 39 -10.43 -1.00 -2.65
N MET A 40 -11.41 -0.97 -3.56
CA MET A 40 -11.37 -0.05 -4.71
C MET A 40 -11.58 1.41 -4.33
N GLU A 41 -12.29 1.70 -3.24
CA GLU A 41 -12.44 3.07 -2.73
C GLU A 41 -11.13 3.58 -2.14
N LEU A 42 -10.44 2.74 -1.35
CA LEU A 42 -9.11 3.04 -0.82
C LEU A 42 -8.07 3.25 -1.94
N VAL A 43 -8.11 2.41 -2.98
CA VAL A 43 -7.22 2.58 -4.15
C VAL A 43 -7.51 3.90 -4.86
N ALA A 44 -8.77 4.25 -5.09
CA ALA A 44 -9.15 5.52 -5.71
C ALA A 44 -8.72 6.72 -4.86
N TRP A 45 -8.92 6.64 -3.54
CA TRP A 45 -8.52 7.68 -2.60
C TRP A 45 -7.02 7.92 -2.59
N LEU A 46 -6.19 6.88 -2.54
CA LEU A 46 -4.73 7.01 -2.63
C LEU A 46 -4.27 7.62 -3.97
N LYS A 47 -4.99 7.32 -5.06
CA LYS A 47 -4.70 7.93 -6.37
C LYS A 47 -5.06 9.42 -6.37
N ALA A 48 -6.21 9.78 -5.82
CA ALA A 48 -6.73 11.15 -5.85
C ALA A 48 -5.99 12.07 -4.87
N GLU A 49 -5.88 11.67 -3.60
CA GLU A 49 -5.35 12.54 -2.53
C GLU A 49 -3.82 12.51 -2.46
N HIS A 50 -3.22 11.38 -2.82
CA HIS A 50 -1.78 11.18 -2.66
C HIS A 50 -1.02 11.00 -3.99
N GLY A 51 -1.74 11.02 -5.12
CA GLY A 51 -1.13 10.92 -6.45
C GLY A 51 -0.49 9.56 -6.74
N LEU A 52 -0.89 8.50 -6.03
CA LEU A 52 -0.32 7.18 -6.25
C LEU A 52 -0.72 6.62 -7.62
N GLY A 53 0.21 5.95 -8.30
CA GLY A 53 -0.10 5.12 -9.46
C GLY A 53 -0.94 3.88 -9.08
N HIS A 54 -1.75 3.36 -10.02
CA HIS A 54 -2.69 2.26 -9.76
C HIS A 54 -2.01 1.02 -9.14
N GLY A 55 -0.88 0.58 -9.68
CA GLY A 55 -0.15 -0.59 -9.15
C GLY A 55 0.35 -0.38 -7.72
N HIS A 56 0.84 0.83 -7.40
CA HIS A 56 1.33 1.17 -6.05
C HIS A 56 0.19 1.25 -5.04
N ALA A 57 -0.91 1.93 -5.40
CA ALA A 57 -2.10 2.01 -4.55
C ALA A 57 -2.70 0.63 -4.30
N ASN A 58 -2.83 -0.19 -5.36
CA ASN A 58 -3.37 -1.54 -5.24
C ASN A 58 -2.49 -2.43 -4.34
N ALA A 59 -1.17 -2.34 -4.47
CA ALA A 59 -0.25 -3.13 -3.64
C ALA A 59 -0.38 -2.78 -2.15
N LEU A 60 -0.45 -1.49 -1.80
CA LEU A 60 -0.61 -1.05 -0.41
C LEU A 60 -1.95 -1.50 0.19
N VAL A 61 -3.04 -1.29 -0.53
CA VAL A 61 -4.38 -1.64 -0.04
C VAL A 61 -4.53 -3.16 0.06
N ALA A 62 -4.13 -3.92 -0.96
CA ALA A 62 -4.23 -5.38 -0.95
C ALA A 62 -3.45 -5.98 0.23
N HIS A 63 -2.24 -5.49 0.48
CA HIS A 63 -1.42 -5.97 1.58
C HIS A 63 -2.02 -5.59 2.93
N THR A 64 -2.40 -4.32 3.12
CA THR A 64 -2.97 -3.82 4.38
C THR A 64 -4.25 -4.57 4.76
N LEU A 65 -5.16 -4.79 3.80
CA LEU A 65 -6.42 -5.52 4.04
C LEU A 65 -6.20 -7.01 4.29
N ALA A 66 -5.24 -7.63 3.60
CA ALA A 66 -4.86 -9.02 3.85
C ALA A 66 -4.25 -9.23 5.23
N GLU A 67 -3.41 -8.29 5.70
CA GLU A 67 -2.86 -8.30 7.06
C GLU A 67 -3.95 -8.12 8.13
N ASP A 68 -4.96 -7.28 7.87
CA ASP A 68 -6.07 -7.04 8.81
C ASP A 68 -7.05 -8.23 8.87
N SER A 69 -7.34 -8.85 7.72
CA SER A 69 -8.24 -10.00 7.63
C SER A 69 -7.66 -11.30 8.20
N GLY A 70 -6.34 -11.37 8.36
CA GLY A 70 -5.62 -12.53 8.91
C GLY A 70 -5.36 -12.45 10.41
N LYS A 71 -5.83 -11.39 11.08
CA LYS A 71 -5.70 -11.15 12.52
C LYS A 71 -6.96 -11.56 13.27
#